data_AF-A0A8H2PKH7-F1
#
_entry.id   AF-A0A8H2PKH7-F1
#
_cell.length_a   1.000
_cell.length_b   1.000
_cell.length_c   1.000
_cell.angle_alpha   90.00
_cell.angle_beta   90.00
_cell.angle_gamma   90.00
#
_symmetry.space_group_name_H-M   'P 1'
#
loop_
_entity.id
_entity.type
_entity.pdbx_description
1 polymer ?
#
loop_
_entity_poly.entity_id
_entity_poly.type
_entity_poly.pdbx_seq_one_letter_code
_entity_poly.pdbx_strand_id
1 'polypeptide(L)'
;WQYRWFVPFDVMGLKKLVGGEVSFLKQLDQFFAEDNYNHANQPDLQVPGLYNASSQPWKSQKLFRNIMLDTMVQTYFNDNSKGIDSYIGRIYKNEPQAYVRTMDDDAGTMSSWFVMRSIGLSPANIGSPIYYLTAPIFESVQLNWENGKS
;
A
#
# COMPACT_ATOMS: atom_id res chain seq x y z
N TRP A 1 -5.05 -11.36 9.58
CA TRP A 1 -5.73 -10.50 8.59
C TRP A 1 -4.90 -10.30 7.32
N GLN A 2 -3.64 -9.85 7.41
CA GLN A 2 -2.76 -9.49 6.28
C GLN A 2 -2.76 -10.50 5.10
N TYR A 3 -2.48 -11.78 5.36
CA TYR A 3 -2.38 -12.81 4.31
C TYR A 3 -3.67 -13.12 3.55
N ARG A 4 -4.86 -12.77 4.08
CA ARG A 4 -6.14 -12.97 3.39
C ARG A 4 -6.14 -12.33 2.00
N TRP A 5 -5.42 -11.22 1.87
CA TRP A 5 -5.38 -10.39 0.68
C TRP A 5 -4.32 -10.83 -0.34
N PHE A 6 -3.59 -11.91 -0.06
CA PHE A 6 -2.45 -12.38 -0.85
C PHE A 6 -2.88 -13.21 -2.07
N VAL A 7 -3.84 -12.69 -2.84
CA VAL A 7 -4.33 -13.27 -4.10
C VAL A 7 -4.35 -12.19 -5.19
N PRO A 8 -3.23 -11.46 -5.42
CA PRO A 8 -3.21 -10.32 -6.35
C PRO A 8 -3.49 -10.73 -7.80
N PHE A 9 -3.26 -11.99 -8.15
CA PHE A 9 -3.53 -12.56 -9.46
C PHE A 9 -5.02 -12.84 -9.73
N ASP A 10 -5.87 -12.90 -8.70
CA ASP A 10 -7.31 -13.17 -8.85
C ASP A 10 -8.17 -12.43 -7.80
N VAL A 11 -8.13 -11.10 -7.84
CA VAL A 11 -8.95 -10.25 -6.95
C VAL A 11 -10.45 -10.46 -7.20
N MET A 12 -10.85 -10.82 -8.42
CA MET A 12 -12.25 -11.08 -8.76
C MET A 12 -12.76 -12.38 -8.13
N GLY A 13 -11.97 -13.45 -8.18
CA GLY A 13 -12.25 -14.70 -7.47
C GLY A 13 -12.30 -14.49 -5.96
N LEU A 14 -11.34 -13.73 -5.40
CA LEU A 14 -11.37 -13.35 -3.98
C LEU A 14 -12.67 -12.60 -3.63
N LYS A 15 -13.04 -11.59 -4.42
CA LYS A 15 -14.29 -10.81 -4.24
C LYS A 15 -15.52 -11.73 -4.26
N LYS A 16 -15.57 -12.71 -5.15
CA LYS A 16 -16.66 -13.70 -5.21
C LYS A 16 -16.72 -14.55 -3.93
N LEU A 17 -15.57 -15.08 -3.48
CA LEU A 17 -15.48 -15.94 -2.30
C LEU A 17 -15.86 -15.23 -1.00
N VAL A 18 -15.54 -13.93 -0.87
CA VAL A 18 -15.89 -13.16 0.33
C VAL A 18 -17.36 -12.72 0.37
N GLY A 19 -18.15 -13.02 -0.65
CA GLY A 19 -19.59 -12.68 -0.70
C GLY A 19 -19.94 -11.47 -1.58
N GLY A 20 -19.13 -11.18 -2.60
CA GLY A 20 -19.37 -10.11 -3.56
C GLY A 20 -18.80 -8.76 -3.14
N GLU A 21 -19.03 -7.74 -3.97
CA GLU A 21 -18.40 -6.42 -3.85
C GLU A 21 -18.70 -5.71 -2.52
N VAL A 22 -19.95 -5.76 -2.05
CA VAL A 22 -20.35 -5.13 -0.78
C VAL A 22 -19.59 -5.73 0.39
N SER A 23 -19.47 -7.07 0.44
CA SER A 23 -18.74 -7.75 1.50
C SER A 23 -17.23 -7.51 1.40
N PHE A 24 -16.67 -7.51 0.19
CA PHE A 24 -15.26 -7.21 -0.06
C PHE A 24 -14.89 -5.81 0.45
N LEU A 25 -15.68 -4.79 0.11
CA LEU A 25 -15.48 -3.41 0.57
C LEU A 25 -15.61 -3.30 2.08
N LYS A 26 -16.63 -3.93 2.68
CA LYS A 26 -16.81 -3.93 4.14
C LYS A 26 -15.60 -4.54 4.87
N GLN A 27 -15.04 -5.63 4.35
CA GLN A 27 -13.88 -6.28 4.96
C GLN A 27 -12.59 -5.48 4.77
N LEU A 28 -12.41 -4.80 3.63
CA LEU A 28 -11.29 -3.87 3.45
C LEU A 28 -11.43 -2.68 4.40
N ASP A 29 -12.63 -2.10 4.53
CA ASP A 29 -12.90 -0.98 5.43
C ASP A 29 -12.60 -1.38 6.89
N GLN A 30 -13.07 -2.56 7.30
CA GLN A 30 -12.77 -3.13 8.61
C GLN A 30 -11.26 -3.36 8.81
N PHE A 31 -10.56 -3.89 7.81
CA PHE A 31 -9.13 -4.14 7.87
C PHE A 31 -8.34 -2.87 8.19
N PHE A 32 -8.64 -1.75 7.53
CA PHE A 32 -7.97 -0.49 7.82
C PHE A 32 -8.49 0.18 9.10
N ALA A 33 -9.77 0.07 9.43
CA ALA A 33 -10.36 0.69 10.62
C ALA A 33 -9.91 0.04 11.94
N GLU A 34 -9.53 -1.24 11.91
CA GLU A 34 -9.02 -1.99 13.07
C GLU A 34 -7.48 -2.03 13.11
N ASP A 35 -6.82 -1.13 12.38
CA ASP A 35 -5.36 -1.03 12.28
C ASP A 35 -4.69 -2.37 11.95
N ASN A 36 -5.32 -3.19 11.08
CA ASN A 36 -4.78 -4.49 10.69
C ASN A 36 -3.69 -4.43 9.61
N TYR A 37 -3.49 -3.26 9.02
CA TYR A 37 -2.46 -3.00 8.02
C TYR A 37 -1.08 -2.85 8.67
N ASN A 38 -0.08 -3.55 8.13
CA ASN A 38 1.31 -3.47 8.57
C ASN A 38 2.18 -2.92 7.44
N HIS A 39 2.58 -1.66 7.55
CA HIS A 39 3.53 -1.10 6.58
C HIS A 39 4.99 -1.46 6.91
N ALA A 40 5.27 -1.97 8.11
CA ALA A 40 6.62 -2.33 8.51
C ALA A 40 7.12 -3.64 7.87
N ASN A 41 6.28 -4.35 7.11
CA ASN A 41 6.61 -5.62 6.48
C ASN A 41 5.90 -5.75 5.11
N GLN A 42 6.38 -6.64 4.24
CA GLN A 42 5.92 -6.77 2.85
C GLN A 42 4.57 -7.49 2.59
N PRO A 43 4.05 -8.41 3.43
CA PRO A 43 2.92 -9.28 3.07
C PRO A 43 1.65 -8.57 2.58
N ASP A 44 1.38 -7.35 3.04
CA ASP A 44 0.16 -6.61 2.75
C ASP A 44 0.39 -5.24 2.08
N LEU A 45 1.60 -4.94 1.59
CA LEU A 45 1.90 -3.67 0.91
C LEU A 45 0.99 -3.36 -0.29
N GLN A 46 0.42 -4.38 -0.92
CA GLN A 46 -0.53 -4.26 -2.04
C GLN A 46 -1.97 -3.93 -1.62
N VAL A 47 -2.32 -4.17 -0.35
CA VAL A 47 -3.72 -4.12 0.12
C VAL A 47 -4.38 -2.75 -0.06
N PRO A 48 -3.71 -1.60 0.16
CA PRO A 48 -4.32 -0.30 -0.14
C PRO A 48 -4.76 -0.17 -1.59
N GLY A 49 -4.09 -0.85 -2.53
CA GLY A 49 -4.43 -0.86 -3.96
C GLY A 49 -5.65 -1.70 -4.30
N LEU A 50 -6.14 -2.56 -3.41
CA LEU A 50 -7.29 -3.43 -3.70
C LEU A 50 -8.60 -2.66 -3.90
N TYR A 51 -8.73 -1.45 -3.37
CA TYR A 51 -9.88 -0.60 -3.66
C TYR A 51 -9.95 -0.19 -5.15
N ASN A 52 -8.84 -0.23 -5.90
CA ASN A 52 -8.85 0.03 -7.34
C ASN A 52 -9.60 -1.04 -8.14
N ALA A 53 -9.73 -2.25 -7.59
CA ALA A 53 -10.54 -3.31 -8.16
C ALA A 53 -12.01 -3.25 -7.66
N SER A 54 -12.48 -2.08 -7.23
CA SER A 54 -13.84 -1.87 -6.70
C SER A 54 -14.44 -0.58 -7.25
N SER A 55 -15.71 -0.34 -6.93
CA SER A 55 -16.42 0.92 -7.15
C SER A 55 -15.89 2.11 -6.33
N GLN A 56 -14.91 1.93 -5.42
CA GLN A 56 -14.38 2.99 -4.55
C GLN A 56 -12.86 3.21 -4.69
N PRO A 57 -12.31 3.42 -5.91
CA PRO A 57 -10.86 3.57 -6.13
C PRO A 57 -10.24 4.79 -5.41
N TRP A 58 -11.05 5.80 -5.10
CA TRP A 58 -10.62 6.98 -4.33
C TRP A 58 -10.07 6.62 -2.94
N LYS A 59 -10.49 5.49 -2.35
CA LYS A 59 -9.93 4.99 -1.08
C LYS A 59 -8.48 4.56 -1.22
N SER A 60 -8.08 3.93 -2.34
CA SER A 60 -6.67 3.65 -2.63
C SER A 60 -5.86 4.94 -2.66
N GLN A 61 -6.37 5.94 -3.39
CA GLN A 61 -5.71 7.24 -3.55
C GLN A 61 -5.50 7.92 -2.19
N LYS A 62 -6.53 7.96 -1.35
CA LYS A 62 -6.45 8.49 0.01
C LYS A 62 -5.44 7.72 0.86
N LEU A 63 -5.52 6.39 0.89
CA LEU A 63 -4.63 5.56 1.72
C LEU A 63 -3.17 5.69 1.29
N PHE A 64 -2.87 5.64 -0.01
CA PHE A 64 -1.50 5.83 -0.49
C PHE A 64 -0.93 7.19 -0.08
N ARG A 65 -1.71 8.27 -0.21
CA ARG A 65 -1.27 9.60 0.24
C ARG A 65 -1.05 9.65 1.74
N ASN A 66 -1.95 9.08 2.53
CA ASN A 66 -1.82 9.06 3.98
C ASN A 66 -0.57 8.28 4.42
N ILE A 67 -0.33 7.09 3.85
CA ILE A 67 0.85 6.28 4.14
C ILE A 67 2.15 7.01 3.78
N MET A 68 2.20 7.69 2.62
CA MET A 68 3.40 8.38 2.17
C MET A 68 3.67 9.69 2.91
N LEU A 69 2.63 10.46 3.26
CA LEU A 69 2.78 11.88 3.60
C LEU A 69 2.20 12.28 4.96
N ASP A 70 1.23 11.52 5.48
CA ASP A 70 0.44 11.93 6.63
C ASP A 70 0.77 11.10 7.89
N THR A 71 0.18 11.50 9.00
CA THR A 71 0.24 10.80 10.28
C THR A 71 -0.62 9.55 10.21
N MET A 72 0.02 8.40 10.42
CA MET A 72 -0.63 7.09 10.45
C MET A 72 -0.52 6.50 11.86
N VAL A 73 -1.49 5.66 12.21
CA VAL A 73 -1.37 4.73 13.32
C VAL A 73 -0.80 3.42 12.76
N GLN A 74 0.26 2.91 13.38
CA GLN A 74 0.81 1.59 13.09
C GLN A 74 0.81 0.78 14.38
N THR A 75 0.00 -0.28 14.40
CA THR A 75 -0.09 -1.20 15.54
C THR A 75 0.68 -2.50 15.30
N TYR A 76 1.04 -2.80 14.06
CA TYR A 76 1.79 -3.99 13.66
C TYR A 76 3.21 -3.65 13.22
N PHE A 77 4.12 -4.60 13.44
CA PHE A 77 5.55 -4.46 13.15
C PHE A 77 6.14 -5.78 12.60
N ASN A 78 7.36 -5.74 12.04
CA ASN A 78 8.00 -6.89 11.37
C ASN A 78 8.41 -8.01 12.34
N ASP A 79 8.47 -7.70 13.64
CA ASP A 79 8.70 -8.66 14.72
C ASP A 79 7.43 -9.45 15.13
N ASN A 80 6.34 -9.34 14.35
CA ASN A 80 5.01 -9.89 14.62
C ASN A 80 4.29 -9.34 15.86
N SER A 81 4.79 -8.25 16.46
CA SER A 81 4.05 -7.57 17.52
C SER A 81 2.80 -6.87 16.98
N LYS A 82 1.71 -6.92 17.75
CA LYS A 82 0.51 -6.09 17.55
C LYS A 82 0.13 -5.37 18.84
N GLY A 83 -0.05 -4.06 18.77
CA GLY A 83 -0.56 -3.24 19.88
C GLY A 83 0.46 -2.98 20.99
N ILE A 84 1.68 -3.51 20.87
CA ILE A 84 2.80 -3.23 21.76
C ILE A 84 3.62 -2.11 21.11
N ASP A 85 3.83 -1.01 21.85
CA ASP A 85 4.53 0.18 21.38
C ASP A 85 4.04 0.66 20.02
N SER A 86 2.72 0.88 19.93
CA SER A 86 2.07 1.41 18.72
C SER A 86 2.67 2.77 18.36
N TYR A 87 2.85 3.00 17.06
CA TYR A 87 3.44 4.22 16.54
C TYR A 87 2.36 5.13 15.96
N ILE A 88 2.45 6.43 16.27
CA ILE A 88 1.61 7.47 15.68
C ILE A 88 2.53 8.51 15.07
N GLY A 89 2.56 8.60 13.76
CA GLY A 89 3.48 9.50 13.05
C GLY A 89 3.55 9.21 11.56
N ARG A 90 4.47 9.88 10.87
CA ARG A 90 4.77 9.59 9.47
C ARG A 90 5.55 8.29 9.37
N ILE A 91 5.15 7.43 8.44
CA ILE A 91 5.81 6.14 8.18
C ILE A 91 7.18 6.36 7.52
N TYR A 92 7.26 7.30 6.59
CA TYR A 92 8.48 7.71 5.90
C TYR A 92 8.92 9.09 6.37
N LYS A 93 10.17 9.21 6.83
CA LYS A 93 10.76 10.45 7.33
C LYS A 93 12.03 10.81 6.58
N ASN A 94 12.26 12.11 6.37
CA ASN A 94 13.46 12.62 5.69
C ASN A 94 14.58 12.93 6.71
N GLU A 95 15.01 11.91 7.44
CA GLU A 95 16.02 11.99 8.51
C GLU A 95 16.65 10.59 8.74
N PRO A 96 17.79 10.49 9.46
CA PRO A 96 18.26 9.20 9.97
C PRO A 96 17.16 8.49 10.78
N GLN A 97 17.13 7.16 10.75
CA GLN A 97 15.97 6.37 11.23
C GLN A 97 14.68 6.74 10.48
N ALA A 98 14.75 6.69 9.14
CA ALA A 98 13.71 7.15 8.23
C ALA A 98 12.40 6.34 8.32
N TYR A 99 12.49 5.05 8.64
CA TYR A 99 11.35 4.13 8.70
C TYR A 99 10.83 3.92 10.13
N VAL A 100 9.65 3.34 10.25
CA VAL A 100 9.11 2.90 11.55
C VAL A 100 9.97 1.79 12.14
N ARG A 101 9.87 1.53 13.44
CA ARG A 101 10.65 0.47 14.09
C ARG A 101 10.48 -0.87 13.38
N THR A 102 11.53 -1.68 13.31
CA THR A 102 11.58 -3.00 12.67
C THR A 102 11.30 -3.03 11.16
N MET A 103 11.01 -1.89 10.53
CA MET A 103 10.79 -1.80 9.09
C MET A 103 12.13 -1.72 8.37
N ASP A 104 12.58 -2.86 7.87
CA ASP A 104 13.71 -2.94 6.97
C ASP A 104 13.26 -2.52 5.56
N ASP A 105 14.16 -1.86 4.82
CA ASP A 105 13.88 -1.49 3.42
C ASP A 105 13.84 -2.72 2.50
N ASP A 106 14.47 -3.82 2.92
CA ASP A 106 14.57 -5.10 2.22
C ASP A 106 14.90 -4.95 0.74
N ALA A 107 16.18 -4.66 0.49
CA ALA A 107 16.74 -4.42 -0.84
C ALA A 107 16.01 -3.30 -1.63
N GLY A 108 15.51 -2.29 -0.91
CA GLY A 108 14.84 -1.14 -1.51
C GLY A 108 13.37 -1.39 -1.86
N THR A 109 12.74 -2.42 -1.30
CA THR A 109 11.31 -2.70 -1.49
C THR A 109 10.44 -1.57 -0.97
N MET A 110 10.73 -1.03 0.22
CA MET A 110 9.93 0.06 0.81
C MET A 110 10.17 1.39 0.08
N SER A 111 11.42 1.65 -0.28
CA SER A 111 11.82 2.76 -1.15
C SER A 111 11.11 2.70 -2.51
N SER A 112 11.12 1.53 -3.15
CA SER A 112 10.46 1.31 -4.45
C SER A 112 8.95 1.47 -4.36
N TRP A 113 8.35 1.01 -3.26
CA TRP A 113 6.93 1.23 -2.98
C TRP A 113 6.62 2.73 -2.97
N PHE A 114 7.40 3.52 -2.22
CA PHE A 114 7.25 4.97 -2.13
C PHE A 114 7.39 5.65 -3.49
N VAL A 115 8.46 5.36 -4.24
CA VAL A 115 8.74 5.97 -5.56
C VAL A 115 7.61 5.69 -6.54
N MET A 116 7.20 4.42 -6.69
CA MET A 116 6.15 4.03 -7.64
C MET A 116 4.83 4.78 -7.36
N ARG A 117 4.41 4.85 -6.09
CA ARG A 117 3.15 5.53 -5.74
C ARG A 117 3.27 7.04 -5.79
N SER A 118 4.46 7.59 -5.55
CA SER A 118 4.74 9.02 -5.68
C SER A 118 4.54 9.50 -7.12
N ILE A 119 4.93 8.67 -8.11
CA ILE A 119 4.74 8.95 -9.53
C ILE A 119 3.35 8.58 -10.07
N GLY A 120 2.44 8.10 -9.23
CA GLY A 120 1.06 7.81 -9.61
C GLY A 120 0.78 6.37 -10.03
N LEU A 121 1.72 5.43 -9.84
CA LEU A 121 1.59 4.05 -10.28
C LEU A 121 1.63 3.05 -9.11
N SER A 122 0.75 2.06 -9.13
CA SER A 122 0.78 0.91 -8.23
C SER A 122 0.65 -0.38 -9.02
N PRO A 123 1.62 -1.32 -8.95
CA PRO A 123 1.46 -2.63 -9.58
C PRO A 123 0.17 -3.31 -9.10
N ALA A 124 -0.65 -3.80 -10.04
CA ALA A 124 -1.86 -4.57 -9.70
C ALA A 124 -1.49 -5.98 -9.23
N ASN A 125 -0.54 -6.59 -9.92
CA ASN A 125 0.04 -7.89 -9.60
C ASN A 125 1.49 -7.91 -10.11
N ILE A 126 2.45 -8.30 -9.26
CA ILE A 126 3.84 -8.40 -9.67
C ILE A 126 3.99 -9.49 -10.74
N GLY A 127 4.77 -9.21 -11.78
CA GLY A 127 4.88 -10.07 -12.97
C GLY A 127 3.82 -9.82 -14.04
N SER A 128 2.84 -8.95 -13.79
CA SER A 128 1.88 -8.47 -14.78
C SER A 128 2.26 -7.06 -15.28
N PRO A 129 2.07 -6.72 -16.57
CA PRO A 129 2.29 -5.37 -17.09
C PRO A 129 1.14 -4.40 -16.74
N ILE A 130 0.42 -4.65 -15.65
CA ILE A 130 -0.78 -3.89 -15.24
C ILE A 130 -0.47 -3.05 -14.00
N TYR A 131 -0.68 -1.75 -14.12
CA TYR A 131 -0.53 -0.78 -13.04
C TYR A 131 -1.85 -0.04 -12.84
N TYR A 132 -2.28 0.06 -11.59
CA TYR A 132 -3.35 0.96 -11.21
C TYR A 132 -2.83 2.39 -11.06
N LEU A 133 -3.67 3.35 -11.42
CA LEU A 133 -3.42 4.75 -11.14
C LEU A 133 -3.67 5.06 -9.66
N THR A 134 -2.80 5.88 -9.10
CA THR A 134 -2.93 6.44 -7.75
C THR A 134 -3.02 7.97 -7.83
N ALA A 135 -3.07 8.66 -6.68
CA ALA A 135 -2.92 10.11 -6.64
C ALA A 135 -1.43 10.47 -6.49
N PRO A 136 -0.73 10.90 -7.57
CA PRO A 136 0.67 11.29 -7.49
C PRO A 136 0.87 12.43 -6.48
N ILE A 137 2.08 12.52 -5.92
CA ILE A 137 2.42 13.55 -4.91
C ILE A 137 3.03 14.80 -5.53
N PHE A 138 3.44 14.74 -6.79
CA PHE A 138 3.98 15.83 -7.57
C PHE A 138 2.98 16.34 -8.60
N GLU A 139 3.09 17.61 -8.99
CA GLU A 139 2.26 18.20 -10.05
C GLU A 139 2.56 17.61 -11.43
N SER A 140 3.83 17.28 -11.69
CA SER A 140 4.26 16.64 -12.92
C SER A 140 5.41 15.67 -12.66
N VAL A 141 5.45 14.58 -13.43
CA VAL A 141 6.52 13.59 -13.43
C VAL A 141 6.88 13.28 -14.88
N GLN A 142 8.17 13.41 -15.20
CA GLN A 142 8.73 13.03 -16.49
C GLN A 142 9.76 11.93 -16.27
N LEU A 143 9.71 10.88 -17.08
CA LEU A 143 10.60 9.75 -16.96
C LEU A 143 11.39 9.61 -18.27
N ASN A 144 12.71 9.80 -18.24
CA ASN A 144 13.54 9.92 -19.44
C ASN A 144 14.24 8.60 -19.79
N TRP A 145 13.99 8.07 -20.99
CA TRP A 145 14.54 6.80 -21.46
C TRP A 145 15.88 7.02 -22.17
N GLU A 146 16.73 6.00 -22.20
CA GLU A 146 18.05 6.05 -22.86
C GLU A 146 17.97 6.42 -24.35
N ASN A 147 16.85 6.13 -25.01
CA ASN A 147 16.60 6.48 -26.41
C ASN A 147 16.09 7.93 -26.61
N GLY A 148 16.15 8.76 -25.58
CA GLY A 148 15.74 10.17 -25.63
C GLY A 148 14.23 10.41 -25.60
N LYS A 149 13.42 9.39 -25.35
CA LYS A 149 11.96 9.54 -25.14
C LYS A 149 11.66 9.91 -23.70
N SER A 150 10.52 10.58 -23.49
CA SER A 150 9.99 10.94 -22.17
C SER A 150 8.48 10.82 -22.09
#